data_AF-A0A412WB17-F1
#
_entry.id   AF-A0A412WB17-F1
#
_cell.length_a   1.000
_cell.length_b   1.000
_cell.length_c   1.000
_cell.angle_alpha   90.00
_cell.angle_beta   90.00
_cell.angle_gamma   90.00
#
_symmetry.space_group_name_H-M   'P 1'
#
loop_
_entity.id
_entity.type
_entity.pdbx_description
1 polymer ?
#
loop_
_entity_poly.entity_id
_entity_poly.type
_entity_poly.pdbx_seq_one_letter_code
_entity_poly.pdbx_strand_id
1 'polypeptide(L)'
;MFANKIRSRMSKPIFLTFILTLIISCATHTPNPSSWLDKRSTPVTQDSICRLISYCQTQANIGIQHGNYAEALYWKDETLRLKDTLLSVRNSSGISHTPMINYSQILLLIIICLFTFSLISLFLYFRHRKLKVQYEKLSETIKHREWSFMMTKEFITENHIAYDELERLLNREKSLHHLSSESYKRLYEALIQQKANSSGRLIYRLTNFDGNFSIRFQRMFPECNTDELLLASMIHHQWRMTDMTTIFHASPEALRKRKNRLAHKISTKLQKEIDLDEFLKNL
;
A
#
# COMPACT_ATOMS: atom_id res chain seq x y z
N MET A 1 -16.93 -3.01 -7.29
CA MET A 1 -17.38 -2.36 -6.03
C MET A 1 -16.37 -2.48 -4.87
N PHE A 2 -15.48 -3.48 -4.84
CA PHE A 2 -14.45 -3.63 -3.79
C PHE A 2 -13.21 -2.72 -3.92
N ALA A 3 -12.91 -2.20 -5.12
CA ALA A 3 -11.70 -1.40 -5.37
C ALA A 3 -11.75 0.04 -4.83
N ASN A 4 -12.94 0.59 -4.55
CA ASN A 4 -13.08 1.94 -4.01
C ASN A 4 -12.98 1.99 -2.47
N LYS A 5 -13.00 0.85 -1.78
CA LYS A 5 -12.96 0.79 -0.31
C LYS A 5 -11.54 0.72 0.26
N ILE A 6 -10.55 0.35 -0.56
CA ILE A 6 -9.13 0.28 -0.17
C ILE A 6 -8.39 1.60 -0.47
N ARG A 7 -8.88 2.39 -1.44
CA ARG A 7 -8.24 3.65 -1.87
C ARG A 7 -8.28 4.78 -0.81
N SER A 8 -9.12 4.71 0.23
CA SER A 8 -9.28 5.82 1.18
C SER A 8 -8.63 5.66 2.56
N ARG A 9 -7.98 4.53 2.90
CA ARG A 9 -7.66 4.24 4.31
C ARG A 9 -6.20 4.12 4.75
N MET A 10 -5.17 4.18 3.89
CA MET A 10 -3.83 3.73 4.33
C MET A 10 -2.63 4.68 4.15
N SER A 11 -2.79 5.98 3.93
CA SER A 11 -1.61 6.88 3.95
C SER A 11 -1.75 8.15 4.79
N LYS A 12 -2.97 8.60 5.07
CA LYS A 12 -3.21 9.84 5.83
C LYS A 12 -3.26 9.68 7.36
N PRO A 13 -3.81 8.59 7.96
CA PRO A 13 -3.95 8.55 9.41
C PRO A 13 -2.62 8.33 10.14
N ILE A 14 -1.71 7.51 9.58
CA ILE A 14 -0.42 7.16 10.21
C ILE A 14 0.49 8.39 10.34
N PHE A 15 0.52 9.23 9.29
CA PHE A 15 1.30 10.47 9.26
C PHE A 15 0.78 11.49 10.28
N LEU A 16 -0.54 11.62 10.41
CA LEU A 16 -1.15 12.54 11.37
C LEU A 16 -0.93 12.08 12.82
N THR A 17 -1.08 10.78 13.10
CA THR A 17 -0.82 10.21 14.44
C THR A 17 0.63 10.33 14.84
N PHE A 18 1.57 10.22 13.90
CA PHE A 18 3.00 10.37 14.17
C PHE A 18 3.38 11.82 14.47
N ILE A 19 2.85 12.78 13.70
CA ILE A 19 3.05 14.21 13.99
C ILE A 19 2.40 14.60 15.32
N LEU A 20 1.20 14.08 15.62
CA LEU A 20 0.54 14.31 16.93
C LEU A 20 1.35 13.74 18.09
N THR A 21 1.91 12.54 17.96
CA THR A 21 2.77 11.95 19.02
C THR A 21 4.08 12.72 19.19
N LEU A 22 4.65 13.24 18.10
CA LEU A 22 5.86 14.07 18.17
C LEU A 22 5.58 15.45 18.79
N ILE A 23 4.45 16.09 18.46
CA ILE A 23 4.02 17.36 19.07
C ILE A 23 3.70 17.16 20.56
N ILE A 24 3.00 16.08 20.93
CA ILE A 24 2.70 15.76 22.32
C ILE A 24 3.98 15.46 23.10
N SER A 25 4.93 14.72 22.52
CA SER A 25 6.24 14.45 23.15
C SER A 25 7.08 15.72 23.32
N CYS A 26 7.02 16.67 22.39
CA CYS A 26 7.66 17.97 22.56
C CYS A 26 6.94 18.87 23.58
N ALA A 27 5.62 18.76 23.72
CA ALA A 27 4.82 19.51 24.69
C ALA A 27 4.91 18.93 26.12
N THR A 28 5.21 17.64 26.30
CA THR A 28 5.43 17.04 27.63
C THR A 28 6.84 17.27 28.17
N HIS A 29 7.79 17.69 27.32
CA HIS A 29 9.15 18.05 27.72
C HIS A 29 9.35 19.55 27.97
N THR A 30 8.31 20.38 27.87
CA THR A 30 8.38 21.74 28.44
C THR A 30 8.26 21.65 29.97
N PRO A 31 9.25 22.08 30.76
CA PRO A 31 9.10 22.12 32.20
C PRO A 31 7.97 23.08 32.55
N ASN A 32 7.07 22.61 33.40
CA ASN A 32 5.91 23.31 33.94
C ASN A 32 6.28 24.76 34.37
N PRO A 33 5.61 25.81 33.83
CA PRO A 33 5.92 27.20 34.19
C PRO A 33 5.58 27.53 35.66
N SER A 34 4.84 26.66 36.35
CA SER A 34 4.38 26.89 37.72
C SER A 34 5.46 26.77 38.80
N SER A 35 6.68 26.34 38.48
CA SER A 35 7.79 26.31 39.44
C SER A 35 8.55 27.64 39.59
N TRP A 36 8.19 28.66 38.81
CA TRP A 36 8.85 29.97 38.83
C TRP A 36 8.25 30.97 39.83
N LEU A 37 7.22 30.56 40.58
CA LEU A 37 6.48 31.47 41.47
C LEU A 37 7.06 31.64 42.89
N ASP A 38 8.16 30.98 43.26
CA ASP A 38 8.57 30.98 44.68
C ASP A 38 10.05 31.30 44.97
N LYS A 39 10.74 31.98 44.05
CA LYS A 39 12.11 32.48 44.31
C LYS A 39 12.29 33.93 43.89
N ARG A 40 11.40 34.81 44.37
CA ARG A 40 11.79 36.19 44.64
C ARG A 40 12.37 36.24 46.05
N SER A 41 13.64 35.86 46.20
CA SER A 41 14.45 36.50 47.24
C SER A 41 14.52 37.97 46.86
N THR A 42 13.61 38.76 47.44
CA THR A 42 13.46 40.17 47.13
C THR A 42 14.79 40.88 47.39
N PRO A 43 15.24 41.81 46.52
CA PRO A 43 16.42 42.65 46.78
C PRO A 43 16.30 43.46 48.09
N VAL A 44 15.09 43.51 48.64
CA VAL A 44 14.75 44.05 49.96
C VAL A 44 15.51 43.35 51.09
N THR A 45 15.85 42.06 50.99
CA THR A 45 16.53 41.32 52.09
C THR A 45 18.01 41.68 52.22
N GLN A 46 18.76 41.73 51.12
CA GLN A 46 20.19 42.09 51.15
C GLN A 46 20.39 43.57 51.54
N ASP A 47 19.60 44.47 50.97
CA ASP A 47 19.66 45.91 51.30
C ASP A 47 19.29 46.16 52.77
N SER A 48 18.28 45.45 53.29
CA SER A 48 17.89 45.55 54.71
C SER A 48 18.98 45.05 55.65
N ILE A 49 19.66 43.94 55.33
CA ILE A 49 20.78 43.43 56.14
C ILE A 49 21.95 44.42 56.11
N CYS A 50 22.26 45.04 54.98
CA CYS A 50 23.30 46.08 54.88
C CYS A 50 22.97 47.31 55.74
N ARG A 51 21.71 47.76 55.76
CA ARG A 51 21.26 48.88 56.62
C ARG A 51 21.35 48.53 58.11
N LEU A 52 20.97 47.31 58.49
CA LEU A 52 21.11 46.80 59.85
C LEU A 52 22.57 46.73 60.31
N ILE A 53 23.48 46.28 59.44
CA ILE A 53 24.93 46.30 59.70
C ILE A 53 25.41 47.73 59.97
N SER A 54 25.01 48.70 59.14
CA SER A 54 25.39 50.10 59.30
C SER A 54 24.85 50.71 60.62
N TYR A 55 23.63 50.34 61.01
CA TYR A 55 23.05 50.77 62.27
C TYR A 55 23.81 50.21 63.48
N CYS A 56 24.11 48.91 63.49
CA CYS A 56 24.85 48.27 64.58
C CYS A 56 26.26 48.86 64.74
N GLN A 57 26.94 49.17 63.63
CA GLN A 57 28.25 49.84 63.66
C GLN A 57 28.18 51.24 64.26
N THR A 58 27.11 51.98 63.98
CA THR A 58 26.90 53.32 64.53
C THR A 58 26.66 53.25 66.04
N GLN A 59 25.83 52.31 66.50
CA GLN A 59 25.59 52.09 67.94
C GLN A 59 26.85 51.62 68.67
N ALA A 60 27.66 50.75 68.05
CA ALA A 60 28.94 50.35 68.61
C ALA A 60 29.88 51.56 68.82
N ASN A 61 29.97 52.46 67.84
CA ASN A 61 30.81 53.66 67.92
C ASN A 61 30.32 54.65 68.99
N ILE A 62 28.99 54.82 69.11
CA ILE A 62 28.39 55.65 70.17
C ILE A 62 28.72 55.07 71.55
N GLY A 63 28.59 53.74 71.72
CA GLY A 63 28.95 53.06 72.97
C GLY A 63 30.42 53.27 73.36
N ILE A 64 31.35 53.24 72.38
CA ILE A 64 32.78 53.53 72.60
C ILE A 64 32.99 54.98 73.04
N GLN A 65 32.32 55.94 72.41
CA GLN A 65 32.45 57.37 72.74
C GLN A 65 31.93 57.72 74.13
N HIS A 66 30.90 57.00 74.61
CA HIS A 66 30.32 57.20 75.94
C HIS A 66 30.99 56.33 77.02
N GLY A 67 32.07 55.60 76.69
CA GLY A 67 32.81 54.74 77.61
C GLY A 67 32.07 53.45 78.02
N ASN A 68 30.96 53.12 77.36
CA ASN A 68 30.21 51.88 77.61
C ASN A 68 30.73 50.74 76.72
N TYR A 69 31.89 50.22 77.06
CA TYR A 69 32.60 49.24 76.24
C TYR A 69 31.89 47.88 76.15
N ALA A 70 31.10 47.49 77.14
CA ALA A 70 30.34 46.24 77.12
C ALA A 70 29.25 46.25 76.03
N GLU A 71 28.52 47.35 75.94
CA GLU A 71 27.47 47.54 74.94
C GLU A 71 28.08 47.70 73.53
N ALA A 72 29.20 48.41 73.41
CA ALA A 72 29.93 48.51 72.16
C ALA A 72 30.42 47.15 71.63
N LEU A 73 30.89 46.28 72.53
CA LEU A 73 31.34 44.94 72.17
C LEU A 73 30.19 44.07 71.66
N TYR A 74 29.03 44.14 72.32
CA TYR A 74 27.80 43.45 71.89
C TYR A 74 27.39 43.85 70.46
N TRP A 75 27.32 45.15 70.17
CA TRP A 75 26.96 45.63 68.83
C TRP A 75 27.98 45.27 67.75
N LYS A 76 29.27 45.16 68.12
CA LYS A 76 30.33 44.74 67.20
C LYS A 76 30.24 43.24 66.85
N ASP A 77 29.88 42.40 67.82
CA ASP A 77 29.68 40.96 67.60
C ASP A 77 28.45 40.70 66.71
N GLU A 78 27.35 41.42 66.96
CA GLU A 78 26.14 41.33 66.13
C GLU A 78 26.41 41.77 64.68
N THR A 79 27.26 42.79 64.49
CA THR A 79 27.70 43.22 63.15
C THR A 79 28.44 42.12 62.39
N LEU A 80 29.28 41.34 63.06
CA LEU A 80 30.00 40.21 62.45
C LEU A 80 29.02 39.10 62.05
N ARG A 81 28.10 38.74 62.94
CA ARG A 81 27.07 37.73 62.68
C ARG A 81 26.18 38.08 61.46
N LEU A 82 25.81 39.36 61.32
CA LEU A 82 25.05 39.84 60.17
C LEU A 82 25.87 39.82 58.86
N LYS A 83 27.18 40.08 58.90
CA LYS A 83 28.06 39.96 57.73
C LYS A 83 28.20 38.52 57.24
N ASP A 84 28.31 37.56 58.16
CA ASP A 84 28.38 36.15 57.81
C ASP A 84 27.06 35.65 57.18
N THR A 85 25.93 36.16 57.70
CA THR A 85 24.60 35.90 57.13
C THR A 85 24.47 36.49 55.72
N LEU A 86 25.01 37.70 55.48
CA LEU A 86 25.03 38.31 54.16
C LEU A 86 25.84 37.49 53.14
N LEU A 87 26.98 36.95 53.57
CA LEU A 87 27.84 36.09 52.76
C LEU A 87 27.16 34.76 52.40
N SER A 88 26.45 34.14 53.34
CA SER A 88 25.73 32.88 53.09
C SER A 88 24.56 33.06 52.10
N VAL A 89 23.84 34.18 52.19
CA VAL A 89 22.77 34.55 51.23
C VAL A 89 23.34 34.84 49.84
N ARG A 90 24.51 35.50 49.76
CA ARG A 90 25.20 35.74 48.48
C ARG A 90 25.68 34.43 47.83
N ASN A 91 26.21 33.51 48.62
CA ASN A 91 26.71 32.23 48.11
C ASN A 91 25.58 31.28 47.68
N SER A 92 24.43 31.31 48.36
CA SER A 92 23.27 30.48 47.97
C SER A 92 22.56 30.99 46.71
N SER A 93 22.61 32.30 46.43
CA SER A 93 22.10 32.89 45.19
C SER A 93 23.04 32.71 43.99
N GLY A 94 24.33 32.43 44.22
CA GLY A 94 25.33 32.15 43.20
C GLY A 94 25.30 30.72 42.62
N ILE A 95 24.59 29.78 43.24
CA ILE A 95 24.51 28.37 42.79
C ILE A 95 23.18 28.16 42.06
N SER A 96 23.07 28.73 40.85
CA SER A 96 22.09 28.26 39.87
C SER A 96 22.81 27.90 38.57
N HIS A 97 23.55 26.79 38.60
CA HIS A 97 23.88 26.10 37.36
C HIS A 97 22.59 25.45 36.84
N THR A 98 21.81 26.20 36.07
CA THR A 98 20.88 25.61 35.12
C THR A 98 21.71 24.82 34.10
N PRO A 99 21.37 23.56 33.77
CA PRO A 99 22.02 22.90 32.65
C PRO A 99 21.62 23.69 31.41
N MET A 100 22.57 24.42 30.80
CA MET A 100 22.34 25.02 29.49
C MET A 100 22.10 23.87 28.51
N ILE A 101 20.83 23.58 28.24
CA ILE A 101 20.42 22.76 27.11
C ILE A 101 21.04 23.43 25.88
N ASN A 102 21.96 22.73 25.21
CA ASN A 102 22.68 23.29 24.08
C ASN A 102 21.73 23.34 22.87
N TYR A 103 20.93 24.40 22.78
CA TYR A 103 19.89 24.59 21.75
C TYR A 103 20.42 24.38 20.32
N SER A 104 21.72 24.62 20.10
CA SER A 104 22.42 24.33 18.84
C SER A 104 22.41 22.84 18.47
N GLN A 105 22.64 21.94 19.43
CA GLN A 105 22.67 20.49 19.18
C GLN A 105 21.26 19.93 18.90
N ILE A 106 20.25 20.45 19.60
CA ILE A 106 18.84 20.08 19.35
C ILE A 106 18.41 20.57 17.96
N LEU A 107 18.76 21.80 17.59
CA LEU A 107 18.45 22.33 16.26
C LEU A 107 19.12 21.51 15.15
N LEU A 108 20.38 21.10 15.33
CA LEU A 108 21.10 20.25 14.39
C LEU A 108 20.42 18.88 14.22
N LEU A 109 19.98 18.25 15.33
CA LEU A 109 19.26 16.98 15.30
C LEU A 109 17.93 17.10 14.52
N ILE A 110 17.19 18.19 14.73
CA ILE A 110 15.94 18.47 14.00
C ILE A 110 16.22 18.60 12.51
N ILE A 111 17.26 19.33 12.11
CA ILE A 111 17.64 19.51 10.70
C ILE A 111 18.01 18.17 10.06
N ILE A 112 18.80 17.33 10.75
CA ILE A 112 19.17 16.00 10.26
C ILE A 112 17.92 15.12 10.09
N CYS A 113 17.00 15.13 11.05
CA CYS A 113 15.74 14.39 10.95
C CYS A 113 14.88 14.87 9.78
N LEU A 114 14.77 16.18 9.55
CA LEU A 114 14.02 16.72 8.41
C LEU A 114 14.67 16.33 7.07
N PHE A 115 16.00 16.35 7.01
CA PHE A 115 16.75 15.97 5.81
C PHE A 115 16.59 14.48 5.48
N THR A 116 16.71 13.60 6.47
CA THR A 116 16.50 12.16 6.28
C THR A 116 15.05 11.87 5.86
N PHE A 117 14.07 12.55 6.45
CA PHE A 117 12.67 12.40 6.06
C PHE A 117 12.39 12.87 4.62
N SER A 118 13.04 13.96 4.20
CA SER A 118 12.98 14.46 2.82
C SER A 118 13.55 13.44 1.83
N LEU A 119 14.71 12.86 2.13
CA LEU A 119 15.33 11.82 1.31
C LEU A 119 14.46 10.57 1.20
N ILE A 120 13.89 10.09 2.31
CA ILE A 120 12.97 8.94 2.32
C ILE A 120 11.72 9.26 1.49
N SER A 121 11.13 10.44 1.66
CA SER A 121 9.95 10.87 0.91
C SER A 121 10.22 10.94 -0.60
N LEU A 122 11.39 11.46 -0.99
CA LEU A 122 11.83 11.51 -2.37
C LEU A 122 12.00 10.10 -2.96
N PHE A 123 12.65 9.19 -2.22
CA PHE A 123 12.82 7.79 -2.63
C PHE A 123 11.46 7.08 -2.82
N LEU A 124 10.53 7.25 -1.88
CA LEU A 124 9.19 6.70 -1.96
C LEU A 124 8.42 7.29 -3.15
N TYR A 125 8.56 8.59 -3.41
CA TYR A 125 7.95 9.25 -4.55
C TYR A 125 8.44 8.67 -5.89
N PHE A 126 9.74 8.49 -6.05
CA PHE A 126 10.32 7.88 -7.26
C PHE A 126 9.84 6.43 -7.45
N ARG A 127 9.82 5.63 -6.37
CA ARG A 127 9.28 4.26 -6.38
C ARG A 127 7.82 4.24 -6.80
N HIS A 128 6.99 5.09 -6.21
CA HIS A 128 5.58 5.20 -6.53
C HIS A 128 5.35 5.62 -7.99
N ARG A 129 6.11 6.61 -8.49
CA ARG A 129 6.05 7.03 -9.90
C ARG A 129 6.39 5.88 -10.85
N LYS A 130 7.47 5.13 -10.57
CA LYS A 130 7.85 3.96 -11.38
C LYS A 130 6.77 2.88 -11.39
N LEU A 131 6.21 2.55 -10.24
CA LEU A 131 5.11 1.60 -10.11
C LEU A 131 3.85 2.06 -10.85
N LYS A 132 3.52 3.35 -10.77
CA LYS A 132 2.38 3.94 -11.48
C LYS A 132 2.50 3.78 -12.99
N VAL A 133 3.67 4.10 -13.56
CA VAL A 133 3.92 3.96 -15.01
C VAL A 133 3.84 2.49 -15.45
N GLN A 134 4.44 1.58 -14.68
CA GLN A 134 4.35 0.13 -14.97
C GLN A 134 2.91 -0.37 -14.92
N TYR A 135 2.12 0.10 -13.95
CA TYR A 135 0.71 -0.24 -13.81
C TYR A 135 -0.12 0.31 -14.98
N GLU A 136 0.10 1.54 -15.40
CA GLU A 136 -0.59 2.14 -16.56
C GLU A 136 -0.30 1.35 -17.85
N LYS A 137 0.97 1.02 -18.12
CA LYS A 137 1.36 0.20 -19.28
C LYS A 137 0.73 -1.20 -19.24
N LEU A 138 0.71 -1.84 -18.06
CA LEU A 138 0.08 -3.13 -17.89
C LEU A 138 -1.45 -3.03 -18.08
N SER A 139 -2.08 -1.97 -17.56
CA SER A 139 -3.50 -1.73 -17.72
C SER A 139 -3.89 -1.50 -19.18
N GLU A 140 -3.11 -0.75 -19.95
CA GLU A 140 -3.31 -0.57 -21.38
C GLU A 140 -3.16 -1.89 -22.14
N THR A 141 -2.15 -2.68 -21.81
CA THR A 141 -1.93 -4.00 -22.43
C THR A 141 -3.09 -4.96 -22.14
N ILE A 142 -3.60 -4.96 -20.91
CA ILE A 142 -4.78 -5.76 -20.53
C ILE A 142 -5.99 -5.30 -21.32
N LYS A 143 -6.28 -4.00 -21.38
CA LYS A 143 -7.41 -3.45 -22.15
C LYS A 143 -7.33 -3.80 -23.63
N HIS A 144 -6.16 -3.65 -24.24
CA HIS A 144 -5.95 -4.02 -25.63
C HIS A 144 -6.21 -5.51 -25.86
N ARG A 145 -5.70 -6.39 -24.97
CA ARG A 145 -5.96 -7.83 -25.07
C ARG A 145 -7.44 -8.16 -24.88
N GLU A 146 -8.11 -7.57 -23.90
CA GLU A 146 -9.55 -7.75 -23.67
C GLU A 146 -10.36 -7.31 -24.90
N TRP A 147 -10.00 -6.18 -25.53
CA TRP A 147 -10.65 -5.72 -26.75
C TRP A 147 -10.40 -6.67 -27.94
N SER A 148 -9.15 -7.06 -28.20
CA SER A 148 -8.84 -8.01 -29.28
C SER A 148 -9.55 -9.35 -29.08
N PHE A 149 -9.69 -9.78 -27.83
CA PHE A 149 -10.41 -10.99 -27.47
C PHE A 149 -11.92 -10.87 -27.72
N MET A 150 -12.53 -9.76 -27.30
CA MET A 150 -13.92 -9.44 -27.56
C MET A 150 -14.23 -9.39 -29.06
N MET A 151 -13.39 -8.71 -29.85
CA MET A 151 -13.52 -8.68 -31.31
C MET A 151 -13.45 -10.09 -31.91
N THR A 152 -12.51 -10.91 -31.45
CA THR A 152 -12.37 -12.31 -31.92
C THR A 152 -13.63 -13.12 -31.62
N LYS A 153 -14.24 -12.93 -30.45
CA LYS A 153 -15.50 -13.58 -30.05
C LYS A 153 -16.67 -13.16 -30.94
N GLU A 154 -16.79 -11.87 -31.24
CA GLU A 154 -17.79 -11.34 -32.17
C GLU A 154 -17.59 -11.92 -33.57
N PHE A 155 -16.37 -11.89 -34.11
CA PHE A 155 -16.06 -12.48 -35.41
C PHE A 155 -16.39 -13.97 -35.50
N ILE A 156 -16.15 -14.75 -34.45
CA ILE A 156 -16.51 -16.17 -34.42
C ILE A 156 -18.03 -16.34 -34.49
N THR A 157 -18.75 -15.52 -33.72
CA THR A 157 -20.22 -15.56 -33.65
C THR A 157 -20.84 -15.16 -34.99
N GLU A 158 -20.39 -14.06 -35.58
CA GLU A 158 -20.84 -13.58 -36.90
C GLU A 158 -20.57 -14.60 -38.00
N ASN A 159 -19.37 -15.20 -38.01
CA ASN A 159 -19.05 -16.25 -38.98
C ASN A 159 -19.96 -17.47 -38.82
N HIS A 160 -20.26 -17.88 -37.57
CA HIS A 160 -21.18 -19.00 -37.34
C HIS A 160 -22.58 -18.72 -37.88
N ILE A 161 -23.13 -17.53 -37.59
CA ILE A 161 -24.43 -17.08 -38.10
C ILE A 161 -24.42 -17.04 -39.64
N ALA A 162 -23.35 -16.52 -40.25
CA ALA A 162 -23.24 -16.46 -41.70
C ALA A 162 -23.25 -17.85 -42.35
N TYR A 163 -22.54 -18.83 -41.77
CA TYR A 163 -22.60 -20.22 -42.26
C TYR A 163 -23.99 -20.82 -42.14
N ASP A 164 -24.70 -20.58 -41.03
CA ASP A 164 -26.04 -21.11 -40.82
C ASP A 164 -27.07 -20.48 -41.79
N GLU A 165 -26.97 -19.18 -42.08
CA GLU A 165 -27.82 -18.53 -43.09
C GLU A 165 -27.47 -19.01 -44.50
N LEU A 166 -26.19 -19.23 -44.83
CA LEU A 166 -25.79 -19.82 -46.11
C LEU A 166 -26.35 -21.24 -46.28
N GLU A 167 -26.33 -22.05 -45.23
CA GLU A 167 -26.94 -23.39 -45.24
C GLU A 167 -28.46 -23.29 -45.44
N ARG A 168 -29.13 -22.33 -44.78
CA ARG A 168 -30.57 -22.09 -44.95
C ARG A 168 -30.92 -21.65 -46.37
N LEU A 169 -30.16 -20.73 -46.95
CA LEU A 169 -30.35 -20.26 -48.33
C LEU A 169 -30.12 -21.38 -49.34
N LEU A 170 -29.07 -22.18 -49.17
CA LEU A 170 -28.79 -23.31 -50.05
C LEU A 170 -29.91 -24.36 -50.02
N ASN A 171 -30.45 -24.65 -48.84
CA ASN A 171 -31.60 -25.54 -48.67
C ASN A 171 -32.87 -24.97 -49.30
N ARG A 172 -33.08 -23.64 -49.21
CA ARG A 172 -34.20 -22.96 -49.87
C ARG A 172 -34.10 -23.04 -51.39
N GLU A 173 -32.95 -22.77 -51.98
CA GLU A 173 -32.75 -22.83 -53.43
C GLU A 173 -32.92 -24.26 -53.98
N LYS A 174 -32.53 -25.28 -53.21
CA LYS A 174 -32.85 -26.68 -53.54
C LYS A 174 -34.36 -26.93 -53.53
N SER A 175 -35.07 -26.43 -52.51
CA SER A 175 -36.52 -26.62 -52.38
C SER A 175 -37.31 -25.92 -53.50
N LEU A 176 -36.76 -24.85 -54.07
CA LEU A 176 -37.34 -24.11 -55.20
C LEU A 176 -36.95 -24.71 -56.56
N HIS A 177 -36.25 -25.85 -56.59
CA HIS A 177 -35.75 -26.53 -57.81
C HIS A 177 -34.84 -25.66 -58.71
N HIS A 178 -34.29 -24.56 -58.19
CA HIS A 178 -33.33 -23.72 -58.93
C HIS A 178 -31.94 -24.36 -59.04
N LEU A 179 -31.63 -25.31 -58.16
CA LEU A 179 -30.38 -26.05 -58.15
C LEU A 179 -30.59 -27.50 -58.57
N SER A 180 -29.73 -27.98 -59.48
CA SER A 180 -29.62 -29.42 -59.74
C SER A 180 -29.14 -30.15 -58.47
N SER A 181 -29.57 -31.40 -58.28
CA SER A 181 -29.16 -32.22 -57.12
C SER A 181 -27.64 -32.38 -57.02
N GLU A 182 -26.94 -32.46 -58.16
CA GLU A 182 -25.49 -32.56 -58.23
C GLU A 182 -24.81 -31.25 -57.80
N SER A 183 -25.29 -30.10 -58.29
CA SER A 183 -24.77 -28.78 -57.91
C SER A 183 -25.00 -28.51 -56.42
N TYR A 184 -26.17 -28.84 -55.89
CA TYR A 184 -26.47 -28.74 -54.46
C TYR A 184 -25.49 -29.59 -53.64
N LYS A 185 -25.28 -30.85 -54.02
CA LYS A 185 -24.39 -31.75 -53.30
C LYS A 185 -22.97 -31.21 -53.23
N ARG A 186 -22.40 -30.75 -54.35
CA ARG A 186 -21.06 -30.16 -54.39
C ARG A 186 -20.95 -28.89 -53.54
N LEU A 187 -21.94 -28.00 -53.62
CA LEU A 187 -21.96 -26.77 -52.82
C LEU A 187 -22.09 -27.06 -51.33
N TYR A 188 -22.93 -28.01 -50.95
CA TYR A 188 -23.11 -28.43 -49.57
C TYR A 188 -21.84 -29.05 -48.99
N GLU A 189 -21.20 -29.94 -49.74
CA GLU A 189 -19.91 -30.55 -49.36
C GLU A 189 -18.80 -29.50 -49.20
N ALA A 190 -18.70 -28.55 -50.14
CA ALA A 190 -17.74 -27.45 -50.06
C ALA A 190 -17.99 -26.55 -48.83
N LEU A 191 -19.26 -26.25 -48.53
CA LEU A 191 -19.65 -25.45 -47.37
C LEU A 191 -19.29 -26.15 -46.05
N ILE A 192 -19.56 -27.46 -45.95
CA ILE A 192 -19.16 -28.27 -44.79
C ILE A 192 -17.64 -28.28 -44.63
N GLN A 193 -16.89 -28.52 -45.71
CA GLN A 193 -15.42 -28.51 -45.66
C GLN A 193 -14.87 -27.15 -45.25
N GLN A 194 -15.43 -26.05 -45.75
CA GLN A 194 -14.99 -24.71 -45.39
C GLN A 194 -15.28 -24.40 -43.92
N LYS A 195 -16.47 -24.75 -43.42
CA LYS A 195 -16.85 -24.63 -42.00
C LYS A 195 -15.88 -25.43 -41.12
N ALA A 196 -15.59 -26.68 -41.49
CA ALA A 196 -14.64 -27.54 -40.77
C ALA A 196 -13.21 -26.99 -40.78
N ASN A 197 -12.71 -26.53 -41.94
CA ASN A 197 -11.37 -25.95 -42.07
C ASN A 197 -11.20 -24.64 -41.31
N SER A 198 -12.26 -23.82 -41.23
CA SER A 198 -12.29 -22.60 -40.43
C SER A 198 -12.23 -22.93 -38.95
N SER A 199 -13.11 -23.84 -38.49
CA SER A 199 -13.13 -24.31 -37.10
C SER A 199 -11.81 -24.94 -36.68
N GLY A 200 -11.20 -25.79 -37.52
CA GLY A 200 -9.89 -26.40 -37.24
C GLY A 200 -8.78 -25.36 -37.08
N ARG A 201 -8.71 -24.36 -37.97
CA ARG A 201 -7.73 -23.26 -37.86
C ARG A 201 -7.94 -22.41 -36.63
N LEU A 202 -9.19 -22.14 -36.28
CA LEU A 202 -9.54 -21.41 -35.06
C LEU A 202 -9.09 -22.19 -33.82
N ILE A 203 -9.47 -23.46 -33.71
CA ILE A 203 -9.10 -24.31 -32.56
C ILE A 203 -7.58 -24.42 -32.43
N TYR A 204 -6.85 -24.57 -33.55
CA TYR A 204 -5.39 -24.55 -33.54
C TYR A 204 -4.86 -23.25 -32.95
N ARG A 205 -5.37 -22.08 -33.36
CA ARG A 205 -4.94 -20.80 -32.78
C ARG A 205 -5.30 -20.66 -31.30
N LEU A 206 -6.48 -21.16 -30.90
CA LEU A 206 -6.97 -21.08 -29.53
C LEU A 206 -6.26 -22.03 -28.56
N THR A 207 -5.74 -23.15 -29.05
CA THR A 207 -4.99 -24.12 -28.24
C THR A 207 -3.49 -23.85 -28.22
N ASN A 208 -2.97 -23.09 -29.18
CA ASN A 208 -1.54 -22.86 -29.35
C ASN A 208 -1.06 -21.46 -28.94
N PHE A 209 -1.79 -20.77 -28.06
CA PHE A 209 -1.47 -19.40 -27.60
C PHE A 209 -0.06 -19.24 -27.03
N ASP A 210 0.40 -20.25 -26.30
CA ASP A 210 1.69 -20.31 -25.62
C ASP A 210 2.60 -21.43 -26.17
N GLY A 211 2.12 -22.18 -27.16
CA GLY A 211 2.84 -23.23 -27.91
C GLY A 211 3.27 -24.47 -27.11
N ASN A 212 3.46 -24.33 -25.80
CA ASN A 212 4.06 -25.34 -24.94
C ASN A 212 3.02 -26.13 -24.14
N PHE A 213 1.90 -25.51 -23.74
CA PHE A 213 0.82 -26.22 -23.04
C PHE A 213 0.21 -27.33 -23.89
N SER A 214 -0.22 -27.04 -25.13
CA SER A 214 -0.89 -27.99 -26.02
C SER A 214 -0.08 -29.27 -26.24
N ILE A 215 1.21 -29.13 -26.50
CA ILE A 215 2.14 -30.25 -26.69
C ILE A 215 2.28 -31.08 -25.41
N ARG A 216 2.48 -30.43 -24.26
CA ARG A 216 2.65 -31.12 -22.97
C ARG A 216 1.36 -31.85 -22.56
N PHE A 217 0.22 -31.19 -22.70
CA PHE A 217 -1.09 -31.77 -22.41
C PHE A 217 -1.36 -32.99 -23.30
N GLN A 218 -1.17 -32.87 -24.62
CA GLN A 218 -1.43 -33.99 -25.53
C GLN A 218 -0.46 -35.17 -25.32
N ARG A 219 0.78 -34.92 -24.91
CA ARG A 219 1.73 -35.98 -24.53
C ARG A 219 1.26 -36.75 -23.30
N MET A 220 0.74 -36.05 -22.28
CA MET A 220 0.22 -36.68 -21.07
C MET A 220 -1.14 -37.33 -21.30
N PHE A 221 -1.99 -36.77 -22.15
CA PHE A 221 -3.37 -37.20 -22.40
C PHE A 221 -3.67 -37.36 -23.89
N PRO A 222 -3.02 -38.30 -24.61
CA PRO A 222 -3.20 -38.50 -26.05
C PRO A 222 -4.63 -38.90 -26.44
N GLU A 223 -5.39 -39.49 -25.51
CA GLU A 223 -6.79 -39.87 -25.71
C GLU A 223 -7.77 -38.70 -25.61
N CYS A 224 -7.28 -37.49 -25.28
CA CYS A 224 -8.12 -36.30 -25.28
C CYS A 224 -8.34 -35.82 -26.73
N ASN A 225 -9.61 -35.59 -27.06
CA ASN A 225 -9.98 -35.05 -28.36
C ASN A 225 -9.71 -33.53 -28.45
N THR A 226 -9.91 -32.95 -29.62
CA THR A 226 -9.64 -31.53 -29.88
C THR A 226 -10.48 -30.58 -29.03
N ASP A 227 -11.74 -30.93 -28.74
CA ASP A 227 -12.63 -30.14 -27.88
C ASP A 227 -12.18 -30.18 -26.42
N GLU A 228 -11.71 -31.32 -25.94
CA GLU A 228 -11.13 -31.50 -24.61
C GLU A 228 -9.81 -30.73 -24.48
N LEU A 229 -8.96 -30.75 -25.51
CA LEU A 229 -7.74 -29.93 -25.57
C LEU A 229 -8.07 -28.43 -25.56
N LEU A 230 -9.08 -28.00 -26.31
CA LEU A 230 -9.56 -26.62 -26.32
C LEU A 230 -10.06 -26.22 -24.93
N LEU A 231 -10.90 -27.04 -24.30
CA LEU A 231 -11.41 -26.79 -22.96
C LEU A 231 -10.26 -26.70 -21.94
N ALA A 232 -9.29 -27.63 -22.01
CA ALA A 232 -8.12 -27.62 -21.13
C ALA A 232 -7.27 -26.35 -21.32
N SER A 233 -7.07 -25.92 -22.57
CA SER A 233 -6.32 -24.70 -22.90
C SER A 233 -7.01 -23.46 -22.36
N MET A 234 -8.33 -23.37 -22.49
CA MET A 234 -9.12 -22.25 -21.98
C MET A 234 -9.12 -22.19 -20.45
N ILE A 235 -9.10 -23.34 -19.77
CA ILE A 235 -8.96 -23.42 -18.30
C ILE A 235 -7.56 -23.00 -17.87
N HIS A 236 -6.50 -23.53 -18.51
CA HIS A 236 -5.11 -23.16 -18.25
C HIS A 236 -4.90 -21.64 -18.32
N HIS A 237 -5.46 -21.01 -19.35
CA HIS A 237 -5.41 -19.56 -19.57
C HIS A 237 -6.46 -18.77 -18.77
N GLN A 238 -7.17 -19.39 -17.83
CA GLN A 238 -8.13 -18.76 -16.90
C GLN A 238 -9.23 -17.95 -17.60
N TRP A 239 -9.79 -18.49 -18.68
CA TRP A 239 -10.88 -17.81 -19.39
C TRP A 239 -12.13 -17.71 -18.50
N ARG A 240 -12.95 -16.69 -18.76
CA ARG A 240 -14.24 -16.57 -18.07
C ARG A 240 -15.20 -17.62 -18.63
N MET A 241 -16.02 -18.20 -17.75
CA MET A 241 -17.05 -19.17 -18.13
C MET A 241 -17.97 -18.65 -19.25
N THR A 242 -18.32 -17.35 -19.20
CA THR A 242 -19.16 -16.68 -20.22
C THR A 242 -18.53 -16.65 -21.61
N ASP A 243 -17.20 -16.58 -21.68
CA ASP A 243 -16.49 -16.57 -22.95
C ASP A 243 -16.34 -17.99 -23.48
N MET A 244 -16.08 -18.94 -22.58
CA MET A 244 -16.06 -20.34 -22.94
C MET A 244 -17.40 -20.84 -23.50
N THR A 245 -18.52 -20.43 -22.91
CA THR A 245 -19.85 -20.82 -23.40
C THR A 245 -20.15 -20.29 -24.80
N THR A 246 -19.63 -19.11 -25.15
CA THR A 246 -19.80 -18.57 -26.50
C THR A 246 -18.98 -19.35 -27.52
N ILE A 247 -17.71 -19.67 -27.23
CA ILE A 247 -16.86 -20.43 -28.14
C ILE A 247 -17.41 -21.83 -28.37
N PHE A 248 -17.88 -22.51 -27.32
CA PHE A 248 -18.44 -23.85 -27.43
C PHE A 248 -19.90 -23.87 -27.91
N HIS A 249 -20.53 -22.70 -28.11
CA HIS A 249 -21.96 -22.57 -28.38
C HIS A 249 -22.82 -23.45 -27.45
N ALA A 250 -22.48 -23.45 -26.15
CA ALA A 250 -23.03 -24.36 -25.16
C ALA A 250 -23.52 -23.61 -23.93
N SER A 251 -24.56 -24.14 -23.26
CA SER A 251 -25.03 -23.57 -22.00
C SER A 251 -23.96 -23.68 -20.89
N PRO A 252 -23.97 -22.79 -19.88
CA PRO A 252 -23.05 -22.88 -18.75
C PRO A 252 -23.07 -24.25 -18.07
N GLU A 253 -24.25 -24.87 -17.99
CA GLU A 253 -24.43 -26.16 -17.35
C GLU A 253 -23.87 -27.31 -18.19
N ALA A 254 -24.07 -27.28 -19.51
CA ALA A 254 -23.45 -28.24 -20.42
C ALA A 254 -21.92 -28.16 -20.35
N LEU A 255 -21.37 -26.94 -20.23
CA LEU A 255 -19.94 -26.72 -20.11
C LEU A 255 -19.38 -27.23 -18.78
N ARG A 256 -20.08 -27.02 -17.66
CA ARG A 256 -19.72 -27.63 -16.36
C ARG A 256 -19.67 -29.16 -16.45
N LYS A 257 -20.67 -29.79 -17.09
CA LYS A 257 -20.67 -31.25 -17.31
C LYS A 257 -19.50 -31.70 -18.16
N ARG A 258 -19.11 -30.95 -19.20
CA ARG A 258 -17.90 -31.23 -20.00
C ARG A 258 -16.63 -31.13 -19.15
N LYS A 259 -16.51 -30.08 -18.33
CA LYS A 259 -15.40 -29.88 -17.41
C LYS A 259 -15.26 -31.03 -16.41
N ASN A 260 -16.37 -31.46 -15.79
CA ASN A 260 -16.35 -32.58 -14.84
C ASN A 260 -15.96 -33.90 -15.51
N ARG A 261 -16.40 -34.14 -16.76
CA ARG A 261 -15.97 -35.31 -17.53
C ARG A 261 -14.46 -35.30 -17.81
N LEU A 262 -13.92 -34.14 -18.17
CA LEU A 262 -12.48 -33.97 -18.37
C LEU A 262 -11.69 -34.19 -17.07
N ALA A 263 -12.16 -33.62 -15.96
CA ALA A 263 -11.57 -33.82 -14.64
C ALA A 263 -11.54 -35.29 -14.25
N HIS A 264 -12.65 -36.01 -14.45
CA HIS A 264 -12.72 -37.44 -14.18
C HIS A 264 -11.73 -38.22 -15.04
N LYS A 265 -11.70 -37.98 -16.35
CA LYS A 265 -10.79 -38.66 -17.30
C LYS A 265 -9.32 -38.46 -16.91
N ILE A 266 -8.93 -37.25 -16.52
CA ILE A 266 -7.55 -36.94 -16.07
C ILE A 266 -7.27 -37.61 -14.71
N SER A 267 -8.19 -37.48 -13.74
CA SER A 267 -8.08 -38.10 -12.41
C SER A 267 -7.90 -39.61 -12.50
N THR A 268 -8.70 -40.29 -13.33
CA THR A 268 -8.58 -41.73 -13.58
C THR A 268 -7.22 -42.10 -14.14
N LYS A 269 -6.69 -41.30 -15.09
CA LYS A 269 -5.37 -41.55 -15.68
C LYS A 269 -4.22 -41.34 -14.70
N LEU A 270 -4.33 -40.33 -13.83
CA LEU A 270 -3.33 -40.03 -12.81
C LEU A 270 -3.47 -40.88 -11.54
N GLN A 271 -4.56 -41.65 -11.41
CA GLN A 271 -4.94 -42.41 -10.21
C GLN A 271 -4.96 -41.54 -8.93
N LYS A 272 -5.33 -40.27 -9.07
CA LYS A 272 -5.34 -39.30 -7.98
C LYS A 272 -6.47 -38.30 -8.18
N GLU A 273 -7.16 -37.96 -7.10
CA GLU A 273 -8.12 -36.87 -7.09
C GLU A 273 -7.41 -35.53 -7.36
N ILE A 274 -7.96 -34.75 -8.29
CA ILE A 274 -7.40 -33.48 -8.73
C ILE A 274 -8.45 -32.39 -8.73
N ASP A 275 -8.05 -31.18 -8.34
CA ASP A 275 -8.72 -29.97 -8.79
C ASP A 275 -8.23 -29.68 -10.22
N LEU A 276 -9.16 -29.74 -11.18
CA LEU A 276 -8.83 -29.54 -12.59
C LEU A 276 -8.29 -28.13 -12.88
N ASP A 277 -8.83 -27.09 -12.23
CA ASP A 277 -8.38 -25.71 -12.49
C ASP A 277 -6.95 -25.52 -11.98
N GLU A 278 -6.66 -26.02 -10.78
CA GLU A 278 -5.31 -25.93 -10.19
C GLU A 278 -4.30 -26.78 -10.97
N PHE A 279 -4.68 -28.01 -11.33
CA PHE A 279 -3.81 -28.91 -12.10
C PHE A 279 -3.44 -28.30 -13.45
N LEU A 280 -4.43 -27.85 -14.22
CA LEU A 280 -4.17 -27.30 -15.56
C LEU A 280 -3.42 -25.98 -15.51
N LYS A 281 -3.64 -25.13 -14.50
CA LYS A 281 -2.90 -23.89 -14.31
C LYS A 281 -1.39 -24.11 -14.11
N ASN A 282 -1.01 -25.22 -13.50
CA ASN A 282 0.38 -25.53 -13.16
C ASN A 282 1.09 -26.43 -14.19
N LEU A 283 0.42 -26.77 -15.30
CA LEU A 283 0.94 -27.64 -16.37
C LEU A 283 1.87 -26.90 -17.33
#